data_AF-A0A9P8GJ76-F1
#
_entry.id   AF-A0A9P8GJ76-F1
#
_cell.length_a   1.000
_cell.length_b   1.000
_cell.length_c   1.000
_cell.angle_alpha   90.00
_cell.angle_beta   90.00
_cell.angle_gamma   90.00
#
_symmetry.space_group_name_H-M   'P 1'
#
loop_
_entity.id
_entity.type
_entity.pdbx_description
1 polymer ?
#
loop_
_entity_poly.entity_id
_entity_poly.type
_entity_poly.pdbx_seq_one_letter_code
_entity_poly.pdbx_strand_id
1 'polypeptide(L)'
;MDKQEPSSVTIDLSQLPFSDGNRQVPDHTTHTQPGVAEMLKLLEEAFDKDAALVQKWGTRFMFVGDLPQGYSYWQHMTTSTRGVPSKPIKETFGHPRIARLRSCPELFRHVLEIMDANELAIRSVIWSVQPTNPTNLARLSAATNRAVVCNCP
;
A
#
# COMPACT_ATOMS: atom_id res chain seq x y z
N MET A 1 -28.23 11.56 15.32
CA MET A 1 -27.69 11.33 13.96
C MET A 1 -26.40 10.58 14.14
N ASP A 2 -26.48 9.26 14.13
CA ASP A 2 -25.30 8.40 14.15
C ASP A 2 -24.47 8.74 12.91
N LYS A 3 -23.28 9.29 13.15
CA LYS A 3 -22.27 9.44 12.11
C LYS A 3 -21.84 8.03 11.75
N GLN A 4 -22.50 7.45 10.76
CA GLN A 4 -22.06 6.22 10.14
C GLN A 4 -20.66 6.52 9.59
N GLU A 5 -19.64 6.02 10.28
CA GLU A 5 -18.26 6.14 9.79
C GLU A 5 -18.25 5.61 8.35
N PRO A 6 -17.55 6.28 7.42
CA PRO A 6 -17.40 5.74 6.09
C PRO A 6 -16.82 4.35 6.25
N SER A 7 -17.55 3.32 5.81
CA SER A 7 -17.08 1.94 5.96
C SER A 7 -15.71 1.84 5.28
N SER A 8 -14.69 1.36 5.98
CA SER A 8 -13.38 1.13 5.35
C SER A 8 -13.45 -0.12 4.48
N VAL A 9 -12.73 -0.12 3.37
CA VAL A 9 -12.57 -1.31 2.52
C VAL A 9 -11.26 -1.99 2.87
N THR A 10 -11.32 -3.28 3.16
CA THR A 10 -10.12 -4.08 3.45
C THR A 10 -9.39 -4.42 2.16
N ILE A 11 -8.08 -4.18 2.11
CA ILE A 11 -7.22 -4.54 0.98
C ILE A 11 -6.00 -5.31 1.50
N ASP A 12 -5.75 -6.47 0.92
CA ASP A 12 -4.49 -7.19 1.09
C ASP A 12 -3.56 -6.85 -0.07
N LEU A 13 -2.47 -6.15 0.23
CA LEU A 13 -1.51 -5.67 -0.77
C LEU A 13 -0.74 -6.84 -1.42
N SER A 14 -0.58 -7.96 -0.72
CA SER A 14 0.09 -9.15 -1.22
C SER A 14 -0.72 -9.89 -2.30
N GLN A 15 -2.03 -9.67 -2.35
CA GLN A 15 -2.94 -10.28 -3.32
C GLN A 15 -3.09 -9.45 -4.59
N LEU A 16 -2.47 -8.27 -4.65
CA LEU A 16 -2.50 -7.44 -5.85
C LEU A 16 -1.69 -8.10 -6.97
N PRO A 17 -2.29 -8.32 -8.15
CA PRO A 17 -1.66 -9.10 -9.22
C PRO A 17 -0.41 -8.43 -9.81
N PHE A 18 -0.36 -7.10 -9.84
CA PHE A 18 0.81 -6.36 -10.29
C PHE A 18 1.62 -5.89 -9.09
N SER A 19 2.85 -6.40 -8.96
CA SER A 19 3.87 -5.87 -8.05
C SER A 19 5.20 -5.91 -8.79
N ASP A 20 6.02 -4.87 -8.60
CA ASP A 20 7.37 -4.78 -9.17
C ASP A 20 8.45 -5.21 -8.17
N GLY A 21 8.05 -5.81 -7.04
CA GLY A 21 8.94 -6.28 -6.00
C GLY A 21 9.92 -7.35 -6.50
N ASN A 22 11.19 -7.20 -6.16
CA ASN A 22 12.29 -8.06 -6.61
C ASN A 22 12.74 -9.12 -5.57
N ARG A 23 12.02 -9.24 -4.45
CA ARG A 23 12.29 -10.21 -3.37
C ARG A 23 13.65 -10.04 -2.70
N GLN A 24 14.27 -8.86 -2.82
CA GLN A 24 15.47 -8.56 -2.06
C GLN A 24 15.21 -8.68 -0.56
N VAL A 25 16.17 -9.27 0.13
CA VAL A 25 16.19 -9.41 1.60
C VAL A 25 17.59 -9.03 2.10
N PRO A 26 17.69 -8.44 3.30
CA PRO A 26 18.97 -8.16 3.92
C PRO A 26 19.60 -9.43 4.51
N ASP A 27 20.82 -9.29 5.02
CA ASP A 27 21.46 -10.31 5.86
C ASP A 27 20.69 -10.49 7.19
N HIS A 28 20.19 -11.71 7.40
CA HIS A 28 19.43 -12.12 8.57
C HIS A 28 20.25 -12.12 9.88
N THR A 29 21.58 -12.08 9.80
CA THR A 29 22.45 -12.01 11.00
C THR A 29 22.48 -10.61 11.61
N THR A 30 22.17 -9.59 10.81
CA THR A 30 22.18 -8.17 11.22
C THR A 30 20.80 -7.54 11.26
N HIS A 31 19.82 -8.17 10.60
CA HIS A 31 18.45 -7.69 10.50
C HIS A 31 17.48 -8.69 11.12
N THR A 32 16.47 -8.14 11.77
CA THR A 32 15.31 -8.90 12.27
C THR A 32 14.08 -8.45 11.52
N GLN A 33 13.15 -9.37 11.26
CA GLN A 33 11.90 -9.03 10.59
C GLN A 33 10.87 -8.62 11.65
N PRO A 34 10.54 -7.32 11.80
CA PRO A 34 9.43 -6.91 12.64
C PRO A 34 8.11 -7.43 12.05
N GLY A 35 7.06 -7.47 12.87
CA GLY A 35 5.72 -7.82 12.40
C GLY A 35 5.24 -6.84 11.32
N VAL A 36 4.78 -7.37 10.18
CA VAL A 36 4.33 -6.58 9.02
C VAL A 36 3.14 -5.66 9.37
N ALA A 37 2.33 -6.04 10.36
CA ALA A 37 1.22 -5.24 10.87
C ALA A 37 1.60 -3.80 11.25
N GLU A 38 2.82 -3.58 11.75
CA GLU A 38 3.30 -2.23 12.05
C GLU A 38 3.41 -1.37 10.78
N MET A 39 4.00 -1.93 9.72
CA MET A 39 4.14 -1.20 8.46
C MET A 39 2.80 -0.97 7.79
N LEU A 40 1.90 -1.97 7.78
CA LEU A 40 0.55 -1.81 7.23
C LEU A 40 -0.21 -0.68 7.93
N LYS A 41 -0.09 -0.57 9.25
CA LYS A 41 -0.68 0.54 10.01
C LYS A 41 -0.08 1.90 9.63
N LEU A 42 1.23 1.98 9.42
CA LEU A 42 1.87 3.23 8.96
C LEU A 42 1.40 3.63 7.56
N LEU A 43 1.21 2.65 6.66
CA LEU A 43 0.64 2.88 5.33
C LEU A 43 -0.82 3.35 5.40
N GLU A 44 -1.62 2.76 6.29
CA GLU A 44 -3.00 3.15 6.55
C GLU A 44 -3.07 4.60 7.07
N GLU A 45 -2.27 4.93 8.08
CA GLU A 45 -2.19 6.29 8.61
C GLU A 45 -1.72 7.30 7.56
N ALA A 46 -0.79 6.91 6.67
CA ALA A 46 -0.33 7.78 5.59
C ALA A 46 -1.42 8.00 4.54
N PHE A 47 -2.21 6.97 4.22
CA PHE A 47 -3.34 7.05 3.32
C PHE A 47 -4.44 7.96 3.87
N ASP A 48 -4.83 7.76 5.11
CA ASP A 48 -5.91 8.51 5.74
C ASP A 48 -5.57 9.99 6.00
N LYS A 49 -4.29 10.32 6.14
CA LYS A 49 -3.82 11.71 6.26
C LYS A 49 -3.97 12.49 4.95
N ASP A 50 -4.05 11.82 3.80
CA ASP A 50 -4.19 12.46 2.50
C ASP A 50 -5.66 12.43 2.03
N ALA A 51 -6.37 13.53 2.27
CA ALA A 51 -7.77 13.67 1.86
C ALA A 51 -7.96 13.52 0.34
N ALA A 52 -6.95 13.84 -0.49
CA ALA A 52 -7.03 13.66 -1.93
C ALA A 52 -7.00 12.18 -2.32
N LEU A 53 -6.29 11.33 -1.58
CA LEU A 53 -6.31 9.88 -1.78
C LEU A 53 -7.66 9.27 -1.39
N VAL A 54 -8.19 9.63 -0.22
CA VAL A 54 -9.52 9.18 0.21
C VAL A 54 -10.57 9.62 -0.79
N GLN A 55 -10.48 10.84 -1.33
CA GLN A 55 -11.39 11.32 -2.38
C GLN A 55 -11.19 10.60 -3.72
N LYS A 56 -9.93 10.34 -4.14
CA LYS A 56 -9.59 9.60 -5.36
C LYS A 56 -10.22 8.20 -5.36
N TRP A 57 -10.09 7.50 -4.23
CA TRP A 57 -10.60 6.14 -4.09
C TRP A 57 -12.08 6.11 -3.68
N GLY A 58 -12.59 7.20 -3.11
CA GLY A 58 -13.96 7.34 -2.64
C GLY A 58 -14.23 6.61 -1.33
N THR A 59 -13.20 6.10 -0.67
CA THR A 59 -13.29 5.33 0.57
C THR A 59 -11.95 5.34 1.30
N ARG A 60 -11.95 4.92 2.56
CA ARG A 60 -10.75 4.62 3.33
C ARG A 60 -10.36 3.16 3.13
N PHE A 61 -9.08 2.86 3.22
CA PHE A 61 -8.59 1.49 3.16
C PHE A 61 -8.06 1.04 4.51
N MET A 62 -8.33 -0.22 4.85
CA MET A 62 -7.64 -0.94 5.92
C MET A 62 -6.70 -1.95 5.27
N PHE A 63 -5.39 -1.77 5.45
CA PHE A 63 -4.39 -2.65 4.85
C PHE A 63 -4.16 -3.88 5.75
N VAL A 64 -4.34 -5.07 5.21
CA VAL A 64 -4.21 -6.34 5.94
C VAL A 64 -3.29 -7.32 5.20
N GLY A 65 -3.00 -8.46 5.84
CA GLY A 65 -2.19 -9.52 5.23
C GLY A 65 -0.71 -9.17 5.27
N ASP A 66 -0.10 -9.01 4.10
CA ASP A 66 1.33 -8.74 3.93
C ASP A 66 1.57 -7.55 2.98
N LEU A 67 2.82 -7.13 2.85
CA LEU A 67 3.26 -6.13 1.88
C LEU A 67 3.05 -6.61 0.43
N PRO A 68 3.11 -5.69 -0.57
CA PRO A 68 3.09 -6.10 -1.96
C PRO A 68 4.13 -7.18 -2.27
N GLN A 69 3.78 -8.08 -3.20
CA GLN A 69 4.63 -9.24 -3.48
C GLN A 69 6.07 -8.83 -3.80
N GLY A 70 7.03 -9.47 -3.15
CA GLY A 70 8.44 -9.20 -3.34
C GLY A 70 9.00 -8.04 -2.51
N TYR A 71 8.19 -7.39 -1.69
CA TYR A 71 8.63 -6.47 -0.65
C TYR A 71 8.77 -7.18 0.70
N SER A 72 9.69 -6.71 1.53
CA SER A 72 9.86 -7.22 2.89
C SER A 72 10.32 -6.11 3.84
N TYR A 73 9.80 -6.14 5.06
CA TYR A 73 10.07 -5.11 6.08
C TYR A 73 11.00 -5.65 7.15
N TRP A 74 12.07 -4.91 7.44
CA TRP A 74 13.18 -5.34 8.29
C TRP A 74 13.61 -4.23 9.24
N GLN A 75 14.24 -4.60 10.35
CA GLN A 75 14.85 -3.65 11.28
C GLN A 75 16.26 -4.12 11.69
N HIS A 76 17.16 -3.16 11.89
CA HIS A 76 18.48 -3.39 12.49
C HIS A 76 18.80 -2.32 13.53
N MET A 77 19.73 -2.61 14.45
CA MET A 77 20.17 -1.65 15.46
C MET A 77 21.37 -0.85 14.99
N THR A 78 21.38 0.46 15.21
CA THR A 78 22.61 1.25 15.02
C THR A 78 23.63 0.91 16.10
N THR A 79 24.87 0.62 15.72
CA THR A 79 25.99 0.59 16.68
C THR A 79 26.41 2.01 17.01
N SER A 80 26.03 2.50 18.19
CA SER A 80 26.51 3.79 18.70
C SER A 80 27.83 3.58 19.43
N THR A 81 28.90 4.18 18.92
CA THR A 81 30.23 4.18 19.56
C THR A 81 30.36 5.21 20.68
N ARG A 82 29.30 5.99 20.97
CA ARG A 82 29.35 7.15 21.88
C ARG A 82 28.42 7.04 23.10
N GLY A 83 27.99 5.83 23.48
CA GLY A 83 27.12 5.63 24.66
C GLY A 83 25.68 6.14 24.51
N VAL A 84 25.28 6.57 23.31
CA VAL A 84 23.89 6.91 22.98
C VAL A 84 23.08 5.62 22.77
N PRO A 85 21.84 5.50 23.27
CA PRO A 85 21.02 4.32 23.05
C PRO A 85 20.89 4.01 21.56
N SER A 86 21.19 2.77 21.20
CA SER A 86 21.01 2.24 19.85
C SER A 86 19.55 2.43 19.43
N LYS A 87 19.32 3.07 18.27
CA LYS A 87 17.97 3.22 17.73
C LYS A 87 17.72 2.12 16.69
N PRO A 88 16.54 1.50 16.68
CA PRO A 88 16.16 0.62 15.60
C PRO A 88 15.94 1.44 14.32
N ILE A 89 16.66 1.08 13.26
CA ILE A 89 16.40 1.57 11.91
C ILE A 89 15.50 0.54 11.24
N LYS A 90 14.45 1.04 10.63
CA LYS A 90 13.42 0.28 9.93
C LYS A 90 13.57 0.52 8.44
N GLU A 91 13.70 -0.54 7.68
CA GLU A 91 13.97 -0.50 6.24
C GLU A 91 13.06 -1.48 5.51
N THR A 92 12.64 -1.13 4.30
CA THR A 92 11.91 -2.02 3.41
C THR A 92 12.79 -2.38 2.23
N PHE A 93 12.86 -3.67 1.93
CA PHE A 93 13.58 -4.24 0.80
C PHE A 93 12.58 -4.72 -0.25
N GLY A 94 13.05 -4.92 -1.48
CA GLY A 94 12.20 -5.41 -2.56
C GLY A 94 12.02 -4.43 -3.72
N HIS A 95 12.39 -3.15 -3.57
CA HIS A 95 12.21 -2.17 -4.64
C HIS A 95 13.14 -2.51 -5.83
N PRO A 96 12.67 -2.49 -7.10
CA PRO A 96 13.44 -2.93 -8.25
C PRO A 96 14.73 -2.12 -8.52
N ARG A 97 14.72 -0.81 -8.22
CA ARG A 97 15.84 0.13 -8.46
C ARG A 97 16.58 0.55 -7.20
N ILE A 98 15.91 0.52 -6.04
CA ILE A 98 16.46 1.02 -4.78
C ILE A 98 16.71 -0.18 -3.88
N ALA A 99 17.96 -0.38 -3.46
CA ALA A 99 18.33 -1.54 -2.65
C ALA A 99 17.54 -1.63 -1.32
N ARG A 100 17.17 -0.48 -0.75
CA ARG A 100 16.37 -0.38 0.48
C ARG A 100 15.73 1.00 0.64
N LEU A 101 14.51 1.02 1.13
CA LEU A 101 13.76 2.22 1.48
C LEU A 101 13.84 2.43 2.99
N ARG A 102 14.23 3.63 3.43
CA ARG A 102 14.51 3.93 4.85
C ARG A 102 13.41 4.72 5.54
N SER A 103 12.37 5.07 4.79
CA SER A 103 11.29 5.90 5.27
C SER A 103 9.94 5.41 4.78
N CYS A 104 8.94 5.48 5.67
CA CYS A 104 7.56 5.15 5.33
C CYS A 104 7.03 5.98 4.14
N PRO A 105 7.33 7.29 3.99
CA PRO A 105 6.87 8.05 2.83
C PRO A 105 7.41 7.53 1.49
N GLU A 106 8.65 7.03 1.45
CA GLU A 106 9.21 6.45 0.21
C GLU A 106 8.52 5.15 -0.16
N LEU A 107 8.28 4.26 0.81
CA LEU A 107 7.50 3.04 0.59
C LEU A 107 6.07 3.37 0.16
N PHE A 108 5.44 4.34 0.84
CA PHE A 108 4.05 4.69 0.61
C PHE A 108 3.81 5.15 -0.83
N ARG A 109 4.69 5.99 -1.39
CA ARG A 109 4.58 6.38 -2.82
C ARG A 109 4.57 5.17 -3.75
N HIS A 110 5.42 4.19 -3.49
CA HIS A 110 5.52 3.02 -4.35
C HIS A 110 4.33 2.08 -4.17
N VAL A 111 3.81 1.95 -2.94
CA VAL A 111 2.53 1.27 -2.69
C VAL A 111 1.39 1.95 -3.46
N LEU A 112 1.36 3.27 -3.56
CA LEU A 112 0.35 3.97 -4.37
C LEU A 112 0.52 3.70 -5.87
N GLU A 113 1.74 3.62 -6.38
CA GLU A 113 2.00 3.23 -7.78
C GLU A 113 1.51 1.80 -8.06
N ILE A 114 1.75 0.87 -7.13
CA ILE A 114 1.23 -0.49 -7.18
C ILE A 114 -0.31 -0.47 -7.15
N MET A 115 -0.93 0.30 -6.25
CA MET A 115 -2.39 0.41 -6.20
C MET A 115 -2.97 0.97 -7.49
N ASP A 116 -2.32 1.97 -8.09
CA ASP A 116 -2.75 2.56 -9.36
C ASP A 116 -2.61 1.55 -10.51
N ALA A 117 -1.53 0.77 -10.56
CA ALA A 117 -1.36 -0.32 -11.52
C ALA A 117 -2.43 -1.42 -11.36
N ASN A 118 -2.96 -1.58 -10.14
CA ASN A 118 -4.03 -2.52 -9.81
C ASN A 118 -5.41 -1.84 -9.68
N GLU A 119 -5.62 -0.65 -10.26
CA GLU A 119 -6.82 0.15 -10.02
C GLU A 119 -8.10 -0.68 -10.24
N LEU A 120 -8.21 -1.39 -11.36
CA LEU A 120 -9.41 -2.19 -11.66
C LEU A 120 -9.69 -3.27 -10.61
N ALA A 121 -8.67 -3.99 -10.16
CA ALA A 121 -8.83 -5.03 -9.14
C ALA A 121 -9.31 -4.43 -7.81
N ILE A 122 -8.72 -3.31 -7.40
CA ILE A 122 -9.11 -2.59 -6.18
C ILE A 122 -10.55 -2.04 -6.30
N ARG A 123 -10.91 -1.48 -7.46
CA ARG A 123 -12.26 -0.97 -7.74
C ARG A 123 -13.31 -2.07 -7.70
N SER A 124 -12.99 -3.29 -8.15
CA SER A 124 -13.85 -4.47 -8.00
C SER A 124 -14.02 -4.87 -6.53
N VAL A 125 -12.98 -4.78 -5.70
CA VAL A 125 -13.11 -5.00 -4.24
C VAL A 125 -14.01 -3.94 -3.62
N ILE A 126 -13.79 -2.65 -3.93
CA ILE A 126 -14.68 -1.57 -3.47
C ILE A 126 -16.12 -1.82 -3.90
N TRP A 127 -16.36 -2.27 -5.13
CA TRP A 127 -17.70 -2.59 -5.62
C TRP A 127 -18.39 -3.69 -4.81
N SER A 128 -17.65 -4.75 -4.45
CA SER A 128 -18.19 -5.87 -3.66
C SER A 128 -18.60 -5.47 -2.24
N VAL A 129 -17.89 -4.51 -1.63
CA VAL A 129 -18.13 -4.06 -0.25
C VAL A 129 -19.05 -2.83 -0.20
N GLN A 130 -18.98 -1.97 -1.21
CA GLN A 130 -19.69 -0.69 -1.30
C GLN A 130 -20.24 -0.48 -2.73
N PRO A 131 -21.26 -1.24 -3.15
CA PRO A 131 -21.80 -1.16 -4.51
C PRO A 131 -22.45 0.20 -4.83
N THR A 132 -22.83 0.98 -3.83
CA THR A 132 -23.43 2.31 -4.01
C THR A 132 -22.42 3.45 -3.94
N ASN A 133 -21.12 3.15 -3.87
CA ASN A 133 -20.07 4.19 -3.81
C ASN A 133 -20.07 5.03 -5.10
N PRO A 134 -20.41 6.33 -5.03
CA PRO A 134 -20.59 7.16 -6.23
C PRO A 134 -19.27 7.40 -6.98
N THR A 135 -18.16 7.50 -6.26
CA THR A 135 -16.82 7.64 -6.86
C THR A 135 -16.44 6.38 -7.62
N ASN A 136 -16.70 5.21 -7.03
CA ASN A 136 -16.39 3.93 -7.68
C ASN A 136 -17.25 3.71 -8.93
N LEU A 137 -18.56 4.00 -8.85
CA LEU A 137 -19.49 3.95 -9.97
C LEU A 137 -19.06 4.85 -11.13
N ALA A 138 -18.72 6.11 -10.84
CA ALA A 138 -18.26 7.06 -11.85
C ALA A 138 -16.98 6.57 -12.54
N ARG A 139 -16.05 5.98 -11.78
CA ARG A 139 -14.78 5.45 -12.31
C ARG A 139 -14.98 4.21 -13.18
N LEU A 140 -15.77 3.23 -12.71
CA LEU A 140 -16.08 2.04 -13.49
C LEU A 140 -16.85 2.38 -14.78
N SER A 141 -17.82 3.29 -14.71
CA SER A 141 -18.52 3.80 -15.90
C SER A 141 -17.58 4.48 -16.90
N ALA A 142 -16.67 5.33 -16.42
CA ALA A 142 -15.67 5.97 -17.28
C ALA A 142 -14.71 4.96 -17.93
N ALA A 143 -14.32 3.90 -17.21
CA ALA A 143 -13.47 2.82 -17.74
C ALA A 143 -14.20 2.01 -18.81
N THR A 144 -15.46 1.63 -18.58
CA THR A 144 -16.30 0.92 -19.56
C THR A 144 -16.53 1.77 -20.81
N ASN A 145 -16.84 3.06 -20.65
CA ASN A 145 -17.03 3.97 -21.79
C ASN A 145 -15.75 4.17 -22.61
N ARG A 146 -14.56 4.20 -21.97
CA ARG A 146 -13.28 4.22 -22.69
C ARG A 146 -13.04 2.95 -23.51
N ALA A 147 -13.39 1.79 -22.97
CA ALA A 147 -13.28 0.53 -23.71
C ALA A 147 -14.20 0.49 -24.94
N VAL A 148 -15.40 1.08 -24.83
CA VAL A 148 -16.35 1.20 -25.96
C VAL A 148 -15.88 2.22 -27.01
N VAL A 149 -15.21 3.30 -26.61
CA VAL A 149 -14.68 4.32 -27.54
C VAL A 149 -13.39 3.86 -28.22
N CYS A 150 -12.56 3.07 -27.54
CA CYS A 150 -11.38 2.44 -28.11
C CYS A 150 -11.70 1.11 -28.79
N ASN A 151 -12.78 1.04 -29.59
CA ASN A 151 -13.06 -0.09 -30.47
C ASN A 151 -11.81 -0.45 -31.31
N CYS A 152 -10.97 -1.34 -30.77
CA CYS A 152 -10.06 -2.15 -31.54
C CYS A 152 -10.94 -3.13 -32.32
N PRO A 153 -10.89 -3.14 -33.67
CA PRO A 153 -11.32 -4.30 -34.42
C PRO A 153 -10.48 -5.54 -34.06
#